data_AF-A0ABD3N1S5-F1
#
_entry.id   AF-A0ABD3N1S5-F1
#
_cell.length_a   1.000
_cell.length_b   1.000
_cell.length_c   1.000
_cell.angle_alpha   90.00
_cell.angle_beta   90.00
_cell.angle_gamma   90.00
#
_symmetry.space_group_name_H-M   'P 1'
#
loop_
_entity.id
_entity.type
_entity.pdbx_description
1 polymer ?
#
loop_
_entity_poly.entity_id
_entity_poly.type
_entity_poly.pdbx_seq_one_letter_code
_entity_poly.pdbx_strand_id
1 'polypeptide(L)'
;MSSVKLSRYLFSQCLSPKRTMVSVRVAALLLVFALLLGVQMKMMSIVDNHATTFPAPHPHFKTVSVKRRAKSSAGRLTHRAHTNHKLHKTKSLQLQSGVDHALTNPHLMSHTNPDQIIQHYQQLASSIADKWNLTTPNAIDLLVQQFHKVNDYDSQNDFIHFHHLYKSGGTSISNLMLKSMKDILPGSHESGDFNHEEALADINRHLEEGIDRNDLPYKASYAHTGLRPVYGPLRTKTGIFFLEQIPHKRLRVITMLRDIVDFRASNHAMIMCGLNYEASRWNNERQDQGLPRVCSPKDGLNISALVDRKIHDLLVRCKEEDAILANGGTPVKKLYPTQRQQCRMEEQGIDTLVHCRSGDHLLASPEYDKHYRSMFKALMGRFHRGQEFTNSTAYGRMAYGFERAEKSRGYSVENVEEYTLQDLGGLDLTISGDGDGVGPPEPDFIWFGITERMKESTVLFYFQFKLTPLPRTPKARIQECRPISWWTEENKKIVIEREPADYAVWRAANAIMDVRMEKMRMEIQSLLDAGATKESLYYVDWDQLEDIGFELKNQQLTSITN
;
A
#
# COMPACT_ATOMS: atom_id res chain seq x y z
N MET A 1 -1.54 53.47 60.35
CA MET A 1 -0.66 54.57 59.91
C MET A 1 -0.03 54.13 58.59
N SER A 2 -0.69 54.42 57.45
CA SER A 2 -0.39 55.53 56.51
C SER A 2 0.94 55.28 55.79
N SER A 3 1.14 55.24 54.46
CA SER A 3 0.54 55.82 53.24
C SER A 3 1.28 55.11 52.06
N VAL A 4 0.69 54.51 51.01
CA VAL A 4 -0.08 55.03 49.85
C VAL A 4 0.78 55.71 48.73
N LYS A 5 0.73 55.12 47.52
CA LYS A 5 0.78 55.69 46.12
C LYS A 5 2.12 56.27 45.58
N LEU A 6 2.44 56.41 44.28
CA LEU A 6 1.79 56.25 42.95
C LEU A 6 2.94 56.23 41.89
N SER A 7 3.00 55.30 40.91
CA SER A 7 2.72 55.43 39.46
C SER A 7 2.94 56.79 38.75
N ARG A 8 3.73 56.82 37.65
CA ARG A 8 3.37 57.19 36.24
C ARG A 8 4.53 57.81 35.40
N TYR A 9 4.87 57.20 34.24
CA TYR A 9 4.75 57.72 32.83
C TYR A 9 5.77 58.83 32.41
N LEU A 10 6.27 59.03 31.18
CA LEU A 10 6.37 58.34 29.87
C LEU A 10 7.16 59.30 28.91
N PHE A 11 7.77 58.77 27.82
CA PHE A 11 8.25 59.45 26.57
C PHE A 11 9.49 60.41 26.66
N SER A 12 10.46 60.52 25.73
CA SER A 12 10.53 60.32 24.26
C SER A 12 12.00 60.33 23.72
N GLN A 13 12.30 59.43 22.77
CA GLN A 13 13.08 59.54 21.50
C GLN A 13 14.57 59.97 21.34
N CYS A 14 15.24 59.16 20.48
CA CYS A 14 16.19 59.48 19.38
C CYS A 14 17.72 59.62 19.61
N LEU A 15 18.50 58.57 19.29
CA LEU A 15 19.34 58.42 18.05
C LEU A 15 20.44 57.34 18.18
N SER A 16 20.67 56.64 17.06
CA SER A 16 21.58 55.49 16.80
C SER A 16 23.07 55.92 16.67
N PRO A 17 24.09 55.00 16.70
CA PRO A 17 24.39 54.16 15.54
C PRO A 17 24.74 52.69 15.90
N LYS A 18 24.04 51.71 15.29
CA LYS A 18 24.47 50.30 15.22
C LYS A 18 25.28 50.05 13.95
N ARG A 19 26.53 49.58 14.11
CA ARG A 19 27.27 48.83 13.07
C ARG A 19 26.93 47.36 13.21
N THR A 20 26.32 46.77 12.17
CA THR A 20 26.05 45.33 12.04
C THR A 20 27.24 44.64 11.37
N MET A 21 27.88 43.69 12.07
CA MET A 21 28.72 42.68 11.43
C MET A 21 27.82 41.67 10.74
N VAL A 22 27.90 41.61 9.41
CA VAL A 22 27.29 40.55 8.61
C VAL A 22 28.18 39.31 8.71
N SER A 23 27.60 38.18 9.15
CA SER A 23 28.28 36.89 9.23
C SER A 23 28.79 36.46 7.85
N VAL A 24 30.04 36.00 7.79
CA VAL A 24 30.73 35.49 6.58
C VAL A 24 29.90 34.44 5.82
N ARG A 25 29.03 33.69 6.53
CA ARG A 25 28.12 32.71 5.92
C ARG A 25 27.01 33.36 5.06
N VAL A 26 26.53 34.53 5.46
CA VAL A 26 25.50 35.27 4.73
C VAL A 26 26.08 35.92 3.47
N ALA A 27 27.31 36.43 3.55
CA ALA A 27 28.03 36.95 2.38
C ALA A 27 28.31 35.85 1.35
N ALA A 28 28.70 34.65 1.78
CA ALA A 28 28.91 33.51 0.88
C ALA A 28 27.61 33.04 0.19
N LEU A 29 26.49 33.00 0.93
CA LEU A 29 25.18 32.66 0.36
C LEU A 29 24.70 33.67 -0.69
N LEU A 30 24.90 34.97 -0.44
CA LEU A 30 24.54 36.02 -1.41
C LEU A 30 25.37 35.95 -2.69
N LEU A 31 26.65 35.57 -2.59
CA LEU A 31 27.55 35.44 -3.73
C LEU A 31 27.20 34.23 -4.61
N VAL A 32 26.81 33.11 -4.00
CA VAL A 32 26.29 31.93 -4.72
C VAL A 32 24.96 32.24 -5.41
N PHE A 33 24.09 33.01 -4.75
CA PHE A 33 22.80 33.40 -5.34
C PHE A 33 22.97 34.34 -6.54
N ALA A 34 23.93 35.27 -6.47
CA ALA A 34 24.26 36.17 -7.58
C ALA A 34 24.84 35.42 -8.79
N LEU A 35 25.66 34.38 -8.56
CA LEU A 35 26.21 33.54 -9.62
C LEU A 35 25.12 32.70 -10.32
N LEU A 36 24.16 32.15 -9.58
CA LEU A 36 23.04 31.39 -10.13
C LEU A 36 22.11 32.28 -11.00
N LEU A 37 21.86 33.51 -10.58
CA LEU A 37 21.09 34.49 -11.36
C LEU A 37 21.81 34.87 -12.66
N GLY A 38 23.14 35.06 -12.63
CA GLY A 38 23.94 35.34 -13.82
C GLY A 38 23.90 34.22 -14.88
N VAL A 39 23.88 32.95 -14.43
CA VAL A 39 23.77 31.79 -15.33
C VAL A 39 22.38 31.67 -15.95
N GLN A 40 21.30 31.95 -15.18
CA GLN A 40 19.94 31.90 -15.71
C GLN A 40 19.66 33.01 -16.75
N MET A 41 20.15 34.23 -16.52
CA MET A 41 20.00 35.32 -17.49
C MET A 41 20.76 35.04 -18.80
N LYS A 42 21.89 34.32 -18.74
CA LYS A 42 22.66 33.95 -19.93
C LYS A 42 22.02 32.81 -20.73
N MET A 43 21.28 31.90 -20.07
CA MET A 43 20.51 30.86 -20.77
C MET A 43 19.24 31.41 -21.44
N MET A 44 18.57 32.40 -20.86
CA MET A 44 17.42 33.04 -21.51
C MET A 44 17.80 33.83 -22.77
N SER A 45 18.99 34.45 -22.80
CA SER A 45 19.50 35.16 -23.99
C SER A 45 19.83 34.26 -25.19
N ILE A 46 19.97 32.94 -25.00
CA ILE A 46 20.32 31.99 -26.06
C ILE A 46 19.06 31.40 -26.72
N VAL A 47 17.90 31.43 -26.05
CA VAL A 47 16.64 30.84 -26.54
C VAL A 47 15.85 31.79 -27.44
N ASP A 48 16.06 33.10 -27.35
CA ASP A 48 15.34 34.10 -28.17
C ASP A 48 15.83 34.21 -29.63
N ASN A 49 16.91 33.51 -30.03
CA ASN A 49 17.47 33.61 -31.38
C ASN A 49 16.97 32.57 -32.39
N HIS A 50 16.01 31.71 -32.03
CA HIS A 50 15.42 30.77 -32.98
C HIS A 50 13.89 30.70 -32.86
N ALA A 51 13.23 31.72 -33.42
CA ALA A 51 11.81 31.68 -33.73
C ALA A 51 11.53 32.17 -35.17
N THR A 52 10.88 31.29 -35.93
CA THR A 52 9.86 31.56 -36.97
C THR A 52 10.23 32.10 -38.35
N THR A 53 9.89 31.29 -39.37
CA THR A 53 9.30 31.75 -40.64
C THR A 53 8.01 30.96 -40.90
N PHE A 54 6.90 31.71 -40.97
CA PHE A 54 5.53 31.35 -41.36
C PHE A 54 5.43 31.06 -42.89
N PRO A 55 4.38 30.37 -43.43
CA PRO A 55 3.04 30.97 -43.57
C PRO A 55 1.81 30.03 -43.48
N ALA A 56 0.68 30.61 -43.06
CA ALA A 56 -0.68 30.11 -43.31
C ALA A 56 -1.07 30.36 -44.80
N PRO A 57 -2.15 29.76 -45.38
CA PRO A 57 -3.50 30.17 -44.99
C PRO A 57 -4.70 29.19 -45.24
N HIS A 58 -5.82 29.55 -44.60
CA HIS A 58 -7.23 29.51 -45.05
C HIS A 58 -8.17 28.30 -44.81
N PRO A 59 -9.49 28.60 -44.69
CA PRO A 59 -10.43 27.90 -43.81
C PRO A 59 -11.46 27.06 -44.58
N HIS A 60 -12.27 26.24 -43.89
CA HIS A 60 -13.73 26.20 -44.02
C HIS A 60 -14.40 24.95 -43.37
N PHE A 61 -15.63 25.18 -42.92
CA PHE A 61 -16.80 24.28 -42.83
C PHE A 61 -17.16 23.54 -41.50
N LYS A 62 -18.11 24.19 -40.81
CA LYS A 62 -19.42 23.76 -40.28
C LYS A 62 -19.53 22.61 -39.26
N THR A 63 -19.95 23.07 -38.09
CA THR A 63 -20.83 22.47 -37.07
C THR A 63 -21.91 21.50 -37.55
N VAL A 64 -22.07 20.39 -36.83
CA VAL A 64 -23.38 19.77 -36.56
C VAL A 64 -23.45 19.34 -35.09
N SER A 65 -24.37 19.96 -34.35
CA SER A 65 -24.79 19.57 -33.01
C SER A 65 -25.83 18.45 -33.08
N VAL A 66 -25.74 17.42 -32.24
CA VAL A 66 -26.93 16.64 -31.84
C VAL A 66 -26.93 16.39 -30.34
N LYS A 67 -28.09 16.69 -29.75
CA LYS A 67 -28.46 16.75 -28.34
C LYS A 67 -28.46 15.39 -27.63
N ARG A 68 -28.10 15.46 -26.34
CA ARG A 68 -28.43 14.52 -25.26
C ARG A 68 -29.90 14.06 -25.27
N ARG A 69 -30.12 12.79 -24.95
CA ARG A 69 -31.36 12.33 -24.30
C ARG A 69 -31.03 11.31 -23.20
N ALA A 70 -31.47 11.61 -21.99
CA ALA A 70 -31.40 10.77 -20.81
C ALA A 70 -32.78 10.18 -20.48
N LYS A 71 -32.77 9.15 -19.60
CA LYS A 71 -33.88 8.44 -18.92
C LYS A 71 -34.60 7.38 -19.79
N SER A 72 -34.97 6.19 -19.31
CA SER A 72 -34.93 5.55 -17.99
C SER A 72 -35.40 4.08 -18.12
N SER A 73 -35.23 3.32 -17.02
CA SER A 73 -36.11 2.25 -16.50
C SER A 73 -36.22 0.90 -17.22
N ALA A 74 -35.71 -0.14 -16.54
CA ALA A 74 -36.31 -1.45 -16.26
C ALA A 74 -35.23 -2.25 -15.50
N GLY A 75 -35.44 -2.90 -14.37
CA GLY A 75 -36.42 -3.93 -14.07
C GLY A 75 -35.67 -4.96 -13.24
N ARG A 76 -36.03 -5.11 -11.96
CA ARG A 76 -35.38 -6.04 -11.03
C ARG A 76 -35.86 -7.45 -11.36
N LEU A 77 -35.08 -8.20 -12.14
CA LEU A 77 -35.31 -9.62 -12.38
C LEU A 77 -34.67 -10.43 -11.24
N THR A 78 -35.53 -10.94 -10.35
CA THR A 78 -35.18 -12.01 -9.42
C THR A 78 -35.06 -13.31 -10.19
N HIS A 79 -33.85 -13.80 -10.45
CA HIS A 79 -33.63 -15.16 -10.91
C HIS A 79 -33.11 -16.03 -9.76
N ARG A 80 -34.04 -16.79 -9.17
CA ARG A 80 -33.76 -18.08 -8.54
C ARG A 80 -33.30 -19.02 -9.65
N ALA A 81 -32.07 -19.52 -9.57
CA ALA A 81 -31.64 -20.70 -10.32
C ALA A 81 -31.44 -21.86 -9.34
N HIS A 82 -32.43 -22.76 -9.29
CA HIS A 82 -32.25 -24.13 -8.84
C HIS A 82 -31.82 -24.97 -10.04
N THR A 83 -30.75 -25.76 -9.88
CA THR A 83 -30.51 -27.10 -10.49
C THR A 83 -29.15 -27.62 -9.97
N ASN A 84 -29.12 -28.53 -8.99
CA ASN A 84 -29.04 -30.00 -9.09
C ASN A 84 -27.85 -30.59 -9.87
N HIS A 85 -26.99 -31.26 -9.09
CA HIS A 85 -26.12 -32.42 -9.33
C HIS A 85 -25.66 -32.76 -10.77
N LYS A 86 -24.33 -32.79 -10.94
CA LYS A 86 -23.62 -33.97 -11.47
C LYS A 86 -22.19 -34.02 -10.95
N LEU A 87 -21.95 -35.01 -10.08
CA LEU A 87 -20.64 -35.45 -9.64
C LEU A 87 -19.93 -36.08 -10.84
N HIS A 88 -19.12 -35.31 -11.59
CA HIS A 88 -18.22 -35.90 -12.58
C HIS A 88 -16.92 -36.29 -11.87
N LYS A 89 -16.81 -37.60 -11.62
CA LYS A 89 -15.54 -38.30 -11.41
C LYS A 89 -14.72 -38.14 -12.70
N THR A 90 -13.83 -37.15 -12.77
CA THR A 90 -12.84 -37.06 -13.85
C THR A 90 -11.60 -37.84 -13.42
N LYS A 91 -11.55 -39.10 -13.89
CA LYS A 91 -10.32 -39.86 -14.03
C LYS A 91 -9.31 -39.04 -14.84
N SER A 92 -8.04 -39.12 -14.41
CA SER A 92 -6.81 -38.92 -15.17
C SER A 92 -7.01 -38.55 -16.66
N LEU A 93 -7.00 -37.25 -16.95
CA LEU A 93 -6.77 -36.75 -18.31
C LEU A 93 -5.53 -35.86 -18.24
N GLN A 94 -4.41 -36.58 -18.35
CA GLN A 94 -3.17 -36.22 -19.01
C GLN A 94 -2.59 -34.82 -18.76
N LEU A 95 -1.55 -34.86 -17.92
CA LEU A 95 -0.31 -34.10 -17.89
C LEU A 95 0.31 -33.61 -19.24
N GLN A 96 -0.34 -33.75 -20.40
CA GLN A 96 0.26 -33.47 -21.71
C GLN A 96 -0.03 -32.07 -22.26
N SER A 97 -1.09 -31.37 -21.83
CA SER A 97 -1.38 -30.03 -22.38
C SER A 97 -0.68 -28.87 -21.64
N GLY A 98 -0.05 -29.14 -20.49
CA GLY A 98 0.71 -28.14 -19.73
C GLY A 98 2.18 -28.02 -20.13
N VAL A 99 2.70 -28.98 -20.91
CA VAL A 99 4.11 -29.03 -21.33
C VAL A 99 4.36 -28.09 -22.52
N ASP A 100 3.38 -27.94 -23.42
CA ASP A 100 3.57 -27.20 -24.67
C ASP A 100 3.50 -25.67 -24.52
N HIS A 101 2.91 -25.15 -23.43
CA HIS A 101 2.94 -23.72 -23.12
C HIS A 101 4.00 -23.31 -22.07
N ALA A 102 4.67 -24.28 -21.43
CA ALA A 102 5.72 -24.02 -20.45
C ALA A 102 7.12 -23.79 -21.08
N LEU A 103 7.24 -23.92 -22.40
CA LEU A 103 8.52 -23.92 -23.12
C LEU A 103 8.91 -22.57 -23.76
N THR A 104 8.19 -21.48 -23.51
CA THR A 104 8.51 -20.17 -24.11
C THR A 104 9.30 -19.23 -23.20
N ASN A 105 10.07 -19.76 -22.25
CA ASN A 105 11.15 -18.98 -21.63
C ASN A 105 12.46 -19.32 -22.36
N PRO A 106 12.86 -18.59 -23.44
CA PRO A 106 13.90 -19.05 -24.37
C PRO A 106 15.30 -19.04 -23.76
N HIS A 107 15.45 -18.61 -22.51
CA HIS A 107 16.74 -18.40 -21.86
C HIS A 107 16.97 -19.20 -20.58
N LEU A 108 16.02 -20.03 -20.13
CA LEU A 108 16.30 -20.97 -19.04
C LEU A 108 16.89 -22.26 -19.60
N MET A 109 18.20 -22.21 -19.86
CA MET A 109 19.12 -23.36 -19.90
C MET A 109 18.91 -24.38 -21.03
N SER A 110 19.60 -24.20 -22.16
CA SER A 110 19.61 -25.16 -23.28
C SER A 110 20.30 -26.51 -22.99
N HIS A 111 20.62 -26.82 -21.73
CA HIS A 111 21.42 -28.00 -21.34
C HIS A 111 20.92 -28.77 -20.12
N THR A 112 19.75 -28.46 -19.55
CA THR A 112 19.22 -29.15 -18.36
C THR A 112 17.98 -29.97 -18.72
N ASN A 113 17.95 -31.24 -18.29
CA ASN A 113 16.79 -32.11 -18.53
C ASN A 113 15.54 -31.50 -17.83
N PRO A 114 14.41 -31.30 -18.53
CA PRO A 114 13.17 -30.78 -17.94
C PRO A 114 12.74 -31.50 -16.65
N ASP A 115 12.97 -32.82 -16.57
CA ASP A 115 12.63 -33.62 -15.39
C ASP A 115 13.46 -33.22 -14.16
N GLN A 116 14.72 -32.82 -14.35
CA GLN A 116 15.59 -32.36 -13.26
C GLN A 116 15.16 -30.99 -12.72
N ILE A 117 14.65 -30.10 -13.59
CA ILE A 117 14.13 -28.79 -13.18
C ILE A 117 12.87 -28.97 -12.34
N ILE A 118 11.96 -29.85 -12.76
CA ILE A 118 10.72 -30.13 -12.01
C ILE A 118 11.06 -30.70 -10.63
N GLN A 119 11.98 -31.67 -10.55
CA GLN A 119 12.43 -32.23 -9.27
C GLN A 119 13.07 -31.16 -8.37
N HIS A 120 13.87 -30.26 -8.94
CA HIS A 120 14.48 -29.17 -8.18
C HIS A 120 13.43 -28.21 -7.61
N TYR A 121 12.45 -27.81 -8.42
CA TYR A 121 11.34 -26.96 -7.95
C TYR A 121 10.49 -27.65 -6.89
N GLN A 122 10.23 -28.95 -7.01
CA GLN A 122 9.52 -29.71 -5.98
C GLN A 122 10.27 -29.71 -4.64
N GLN A 123 11.59 -29.92 -4.67
CA GLN A 123 12.42 -29.88 -3.45
C GLN A 123 12.41 -28.50 -2.79
N LEU A 124 12.59 -27.43 -3.58
CA LEU A 124 12.52 -26.06 -3.08
C LEU A 124 11.13 -25.72 -2.53
N ALA A 125 10.08 -26.05 -3.27
CA ALA A 125 8.70 -25.83 -2.87
C ALA A 125 8.36 -26.57 -1.57
N SER A 126 8.79 -27.83 -1.42
CA SER A 126 8.62 -28.59 -0.16
C SER A 126 9.34 -27.89 1.00
N SER A 127 10.61 -27.53 0.84
CA SER A 127 11.37 -26.85 1.88
C SER A 127 10.76 -25.50 2.29
N ILE A 128 10.22 -24.75 1.31
CA ILE A 128 9.56 -23.46 1.57
C ILE A 128 8.21 -23.70 2.26
N ALA A 129 7.42 -24.68 1.83
CA ALA A 129 6.16 -25.03 2.48
C ALA A 129 6.37 -25.43 3.94
N ASP A 130 7.38 -26.25 4.23
CA ASP A 130 7.77 -26.66 5.58
C ASP A 130 8.24 -25.48 6.43
N LYS A 131 9.09 -24.60 5.87
CA LYS A 131 9.58 -23.38 6.55
C LYS A 131 8.43 -22.49 7.04
N TRP A 132 7.39 -22.34 6.23
CA TRP A 132 6.21 -21.53 6.57
C TRP A 132 5.06 -22.35 7.17
N ASN A 133 5.28 -23.65 7.43
CA ASN A 133 4.33 -24.59 8.00
C ASN A 133 2.98 -24.62 7.25
N LEU A 134 2.99 -24.52 5.92
CA LEU A 134 1.75 -24.51 5.13
C LEU A 134 0.98 -25.82 5.34
N THR A 135 -0.33 -25.69 5.54
CA THR A 135 -1.23 -26.79 5.94
C THR A 135 -2.13 -27.27 4.81
N THR A 136 -2.33 -26.46 3.76
CA THR A 136 -3.08 -26.90 2.59
C THR A 136 -2.41 -28.05 1.85
N PRO A 137 -3.14 -29.11 1.49
CA PRO A 137 -2.58 -30.27 0.77
C PRO A 137 -2.00 -29.90 -0.61
N ASN A 138 -2.45 -28.78 -1.20
CA ASN A 138 -2.02 -28.32 -2.51
C ASN A 138 -0.83 -27.35 -2.45
N ALA A 139 -0.23 -27.13 -1.27
CA ALA A 139 0.79 -26.10 -1.07
C ALA A 139 1.98 -26.27 -2.01
N ILE A 140 2.55 -27.47 -2.08
CA ILE A 140 3.75 -27.76 -2.87
C ILE A 140 3.46 -27.53 -4.36
N ASP A 141 2.37 -28.09 -4.88
CA ASP A 141 2.02 -27.97 -6.30
C ASP A 141 1.78 -26.51 -6.71
N LEU A 142 1.12 -25.71 -5.87
CA LEU A 142 0.89 -24.29 -6.13
C LEU A 142 2.19 -23.47 -6.05
N LEU A 143 3.11 -23.80 -5.15
CA LEU A 143 4.44 -23.18 -5.09
C LEU A 143 5.30 -23.57 -6.31
N VAL A 144 5.21 -24.81 -6.80
CA VAL A 144 5.85 -25.22 -8.06
C VAL A 144 5.31 -24.39 -9.23
N GLN A 145 3.99 -24.18 -9.31
CA GLN A 145 3.40 -23.31 -10.34
C GLN A 145 3.94 -21.87 -10.28
N GLN A 146 4.22 -21.33 -9.08
CA GLN A 146 4.86 -20.02 -8.95
C GLN A 146 6.26 -19.95 -9.60
N PHE A 147 7.04 -21.04 -9.56
CA PHE A 147 8.33 -21.10 -10.26
C PHE A 147 8.17 -21.04 -11.78
N HIS A 148 7.07 -21.58 -12.32
CA HIS A 148 6.79 -21.54 -13.76
C HIS A 148 6.10 -20.26 -14.21
N LYS A 149 5.56 -19.45 -13.28
CA LYS A 149 4.83 -18.23 -13.62
C LYS A 149 5.74 -17.23 -14.34
N VAL A 150 5.39 -16.91 -15.59
CA VAL A 150 6.07 -15.87 -16.38
C VAL A 150 5.60 -14.49 -15.93
N ASN A 151 6.53 -13.52 -15.87
CA ASN A 151 6.16 -12.13 -15.69
C ASN A 151 5.54 -11.59 -16.99
N ASP A 152 4.24 -11.32 -16.96
CA ASP A 152 3.44 -10.85 -18.09
C ASP A 152 3.07 -9.36 -18.00
N TYR A 153 3.81 -8.59 -17.18
CA TYR A 153 3.61 -7.15 -17.08
C TYR A 153 3.91 -6.45 -18.40
N ASP A 154 2.96 -5.63 -18.85
CA ASP A 154 3.13 -4.78 -20.02
C ASP A 154 2.86 -3.32 -19.69
N SER A 155 3.91 -2.49 -19.66
CA SER A 155 3.79 -1.05 -19.36
C SER A 155 2.91 -0.24 -20.34
N GLN A 156 2.62 -0.78 -21.53
CA GLN A 156 1.76 -0.14 -22.52
C GLN A 156 0.31 -0.56 -22.39
N ASN A 157 0.03 -1.76 -21.90
CA ASN A 157 -1.34 -2.30 -21.84
C ASN A 157 -1.86 -2.46 -20.42
N ASP A 158 -0.99 -2.44 -19.41
CA ASP A 158 -1.37 -2.58 -18.00
C ASP A 158 -1.47 -1.21 -17.32
N PHE A 159 -2.47 -1.09 -16.43
CA PHE A 159 -2.60 0.01 -15.49
C PHE A 159 -2.48 -0.55 -14.07
N ILE A 160 -1.50 -0.06 -13.31
CA ILE A 160 -1.21 -0.58 -11.97
C ILE A 160 -1.99 0.19 -10.91
N HIS A 161 -2.72 -0.50 -10.04
CA HIS A 161 -3.30 0.13 -8.85
C HIS A 161 -2.68 -0.44 -7.58
N PHE A 162 -2.03 0.42 -6.78
CA PHE A 162 -1.62 0.07 -5.43
C PHE A 162 -2.80 0.18 -4.47
N HIS A 163 -3.33 -0.99 -4.15
CA HIS A 163 -4.31 -1.20 -3.10
C HIS A 163 -3.60 -1.23 -1.75
N HIS A 164 -3.69 -0.12 -1.00
CA HIS A 164 -3.16 -0.05 0.34
C HIS A 164 -4.28 -0.26 1.37
N LEU A 165 -4.19 -1.35 2.13
CA LEU A 165 -5.08 -1.65 3.24
C LEU A 165 -5.05 -0.49 4.25
N TYR A 166 -6.21 -0.13 4.82
CA TYR A 166 -6.35 1.06 5.66
C TYR A 166 -5.39 1.03 6.88
N LYS A 167 -4.28 1.76 6.70
CA LYS A 167 -3.16 2.06 7.61
C LYS A 167 -2.53 0.86 8.31
N SER A 168 -1.34 0.48 7.84
CA SER A 168 -0.29 -0.09 8.69
C SER A 168 0.90 0.90 8.66
N GLY A 169 1.30 1.48 9.79
CA GLY A 169 2.38 2.48 9.82
C GLY A 169 3.74 1.82 9.60
N GLY A 170 4.50 2.21 8.57
CA GLY A 170 5.63 1.37 8.16
C GLY A 170 5.74 1.26 6.66
N THR A 171 6.17 2.34 5.99
CA THR A 171 6.51 2.37 4.56
C THR A 171 5.34 2.13 3.60
N SER A 172 4.90 3.19 2.91
CA SER A 172 4.05 3.04 1.73
C SER A 172 4.93 3.03 0.49
N ILE A 173 4.82 1.99 -0.34
CA ILE A 173 5.48 1.97 -1.66
C ILE A 173 4.92 3.03 -2.60
N SER A 174 3.87 3.78 -2.23
CA SER A 174 3.37 4.92 -3.02
C SER A 174 4.48 5.93 -3.34
N ASN A 175 5.41 6.18 -2.42
CA ASN A 175 6.54 7.08 -2.67
C ASN A 175 7.59 6.46 -3.59
N LEU A 176 7.74 5.14 -3.54
CA LEU A 176 8.58 4.39 -4.49
C LEU A 176 7.95 4.47 -5.89
N MET A 177 6.66 4.15 -6.02
CA MET A 177 5.90 4.26 -7.26
C MET A 177 5.98 5.67 -7.83
N LEU A 178 5.72 6.71 -7.03
CA LEU A 178 5.76 8.10 -7.49
C LEU A 178 7.12 8.50 -8.08
N LYS A 179 8.21 7.92 -7.57
CA LYS A 179 9.58 8.23 -8.01
C LYS A 179 10.07 7.34 -9.14
N SER A 180 9.61 6.09 -9.20
CA SER A 180 10.10 5.07 -10.14
C SER A 180 9.15 4.85 -11.32
N MET A 181 7.86 5.09 -11.14
CA MET A 181 6.84 5.02 -12.18
C MET A 181 6.44 6.45 -12.60
N LYS A 182 6.37 6.67 -13.91
CA LYS A 182 5.85 7.92 -14.48
C LYS A 182 4.33 7.85 -14.61
N ASP A 183 3.70 9.00 -14.80
CA ASP A 183 2.29 9.10 -15.20
C ASP A 183 1.31 8.50 -14.17
N ILE A 184 1.46 8.93 -12.91
CA ILE A 184 0.51 8.61 -11.84
C ILE A 184 -0.79 9.40 -12.04
N LEU A 185 -1.93 8.72 -12.01
CA LEU A 185 -3.26 9.32 -12.09
C LEU A 185 -3.51 10.26 -10.89
N PRO A 186 -3.92 11.53 -11.14
CA PRO A 186 -4.30 12.47 -10.09
C PRO A 186 -5.41 11.95 -9.19
N GLY A 187 -5.51 12.50 -7.98
CA GLY A 187 -6.34 11.95 -6.91
C GLY A 187 -5.72 10.75 -6.17
N SER A 188 -4.52 10.33 -6.55
CA SER A 188 -3.67 9.45 -5.74
C SER A 188 -2.99 10.29 -4.64
N HIS A 189 -3.33 10.04 -3.38
CA HIS A 189 -2.78 10.79 -2.25
C HIS A 189 -2.01 9.89 -1.29
N GLU A 190 -0.84 10.36 -0.85
CA GLU A 190 -0.05 9.63 0.13
C GLU A 190 -0.86 9.48 1.42
N SER A 191 -1.27 8.24 1.72
CA SER A 191 -2.12 7.93 2.87
C SER A 191 -3.53 8.49 2.88
N GLY A 192 -4.04 8.87 1.72
CA GLY A 192 -5.42 9.29 1.52
C GLY A 192 -6.24 8.27 0.74
N ASP A 193 -7.56 8.47 0.75
CA ASP A 193 -8.50 7.78 -0.12
C ASP A 193 -8.29 8.23 -1.57
N PHE A 194 -8.69 7.40 -2.54
CA PHE A 194 -8.66 7.80 -3.94
C PHE A 194 -9.67 8.92 -4.22
N ASN A 195 -9.20 10.08 -4.68
CA ASN A 195 -10.05 11.20 -5.04
C ASN A 195 -10.54 11.06 -6.49
N HIS A 196 -11.72 10.46 -6.64
CA HIS A 196 -12.34 10.19 -7.94
C HIS A 196 -12.70 11.47 -8.70
N GLU A 197 -13.04 12.56 -7.98
CA GLU A 197 -13.44 13.83 -8.59
C GLU A 197 -12.24 14.53 -9.22
N GLU A 198 -11.11 14.56 -8.52
CA GLU A 198 -9.85 15.10 -9.02
C GLU A 198 -9.32 14.30 -10.21
N ALA A 199 -9.34 12.96 -10.10
CA ALA A 199 -8.98 12.08 -11.21
C ALA A 199 -9.84 12.33 -12.46
N LEU A 200 -11.16 12.44 -12.28
CA LEU A 200 -12.09 12.70 -13.38
C LEU A 200 -11.88 14.09 -14.01
N ALA A 201 -11.62 15.11 -13.19
CA ALA A 201 -11.36 16.46 -13.66
C ALA A 201 -10.11 16.50 -14.58
N ASP A 202 -9.03 15.83 -14.17
CA ASP A 202 -7.81 15.79 -14.99
C ASP A 202 -7.98 14.95 -16.27
N ILE A 203 -8.72 13.84 -16.21
CA ILE A 203 -9.07 13.07 -17.41
C ILE A 203 -9.86 13.93 -18.39
N ASN A 204 -10.92 14.60 -17.93
CA ASN A 204 -11.73 15.46 -18.79
C ASN A 204 -10.92 16.60 -19.41
N ARG A 205 -9.98 17.17 -18.66
CA ARG A 205 -9.05 18.19 -19.18
C ARG A 205 -8.26 17.69 -20.38
N HIS A 206 -7.65 16.50 -20.31
CA HIS A 206 -6.90 15.93 -21.43
C HIS A 206 -7.81 15.62 -22.64
N LEU A 207 -9.03 15.13 -22.39
CA LEU A 207 -10.00 14.88 -23.46
C LEU A 207 -10.45 16.19 -24.14
N GLU A 208 -10.61 17.27 -23.39
CA GLU A 208 -10.90 18.62 -23.91
C GLU A 208 -9.73 19.21 -24.69
N GLU A 209 -8.48 18.86 -24.33
CA GLU A 209 -7.27 19.18 -25.08
C GLU A 209 -7.12 18.34 -26.38
N GLY A 210 -8.03 17.40 -26.63
CA GLY A 210 -8.09 16.61 -27.86
C GLY A 210 -7.31 15.28 -27.81
N ILE A 211 -6.83 14.87 -26.64
CA ILE A 211 -6.19 13.56 -26.44
C ILE A 211 -7.28 12.49 -26.43
N ASP A 212 -7.10 11.42 -27.21
CA ASP A 212 -8.03 10.28 -27.18
C ASP A 212 -7.99 9.58 -25.83
N ARG A 213 -9.11 9.00 -25.39
CA ARG A 213 -9.16 8.28 -24.11
C ARG A 213 -8.15 7.14 -24.06
N ASN A 214 -7.86 6.49 -25.18
CA ASN A 214 -6.89 5.40 -25.26
C ASN A 214 -5.43 5.87 -25.20
N ASP A 215 -5.22 7.16 -25.45
CA ASP A 215 -3.91 7.82 -25.45
C ASP A 215 -3.62 8.54 -24.13
N LEU A 216 -4.50 8.40 -23.12
CA LEU A 216 -4.27 8.97 -21.80
C LEU A 216 -2.95 8.43 -21.21
N PRO A 217 -2.10 9.29 -20.61
CA PRO A 217 -0.74 8.91 -20.27
C PRO A 217 -0.65 7.98 -19.05
N TYR A 218 -1.73 7.85 -18.28
CA TYR A 218 -1.66 7.27 -16.94
C TYR A 218 -1.32 5.79 -16.94
N LYS A 219 -0.36 5.42 -16.07
CA LYS A 219 0.13 4.04 -15.92
C LYS A 219 -0.15 3.45 -14.56
N ALA A 220 -0.33 4.30 -13.54
CA ALA A 220 -0.59 3.80 -12.22
C ALA A 220 -1.44 4.75 -11.37
N SER A 221 -1.98 4.21 -10.29
CA SER A 221 -2.62 4.96 -9.20
C SER A 221 -2.32 4.29 -7.85
N TYR A 222 -2.51 5.03 -6.78
CA TYR A 222 -2.42 4.48 -5.42
C TYR A 222 -3.43 5.12 -4.50
N ALA A 223 -3.97 4.32 -3.57
CA ALA A 223 -4.88 4.84 -2.56
C ALA A 223 -4.99 3.92 -1.36
N HIS A 224 -5.38 4.50 -0.22
CA HIS A 224 -6.03 3.75 0.83
C HIS A 224 -7.41 3.35 0.33
N THR A 225 -7.62 2.05 0.16
CA THR A 225 -8.92 1.51 -0.20
C THR A 225 -9.27 0.40 0.75
N GLY A 226 -10.55 0.29 1.06
CA GLY A 226 -11.01 -0.67 2.04
C GLY A 226 -11.04 -2.11 1.52
N LEU A 227 -11.41 -2.23 0.26
CA LEU A 227 -11.39 -3.45 -0.52
C LEU A 227 -10.57 -3.18 -1.77
N ARG A 228 -9.94 -4.21 -2.33
CA ARG A 228 -9.33 -4.10 -3.66
C ARG A 228 -10.38 -3.67 -4.70
N PRO A 229 -9.99 -2.98 -5.78
CA PRO A 229 -10.84 -2.79 -6.94
C PRO A 229 -11.38 -4.14 -7.43
N VAL A 230 -12.71 -4.28 -7.54
CA VAL A 230 -13.37 -5.45 -8.13
C VAL A 230 -14.48 -5.01 -9.07
N TYR A 231 -14.76 -5.82 -10.09
CA TYR A 231 -15.63 -5.55 -11.22
C TYR A 231 -16.92 -6.36 -11.23
N GLY A 232 -17.01 -7.43 -10.43
CA GLY A 232 -18.17 -8.33 -10.35
C GLY A 232 -19.43 -7.75 -9.69
N PRO A 233 -20.40 -8.61 -9.29
CA PRO A 233 -21.70 -8.19 -8.73
C PRO A 233 -21.60 -7.28 -7.50
N LEU A 234 -20.45 -7.31 -6.81
CA LEU A 234 -20.12 -6.52 -5.63
C LEU A 234 -18.99 -5.52 -5.92
N ARG A 235 -19.00 -4.95 -7.14
CA ARG A 235 -18.01 -3.98 -7.62
C ARG A 235 -17.81 -2.79 -6.68
N THR A 236 -16.55 -2.42 -6.47
CA THR A 236 -16.21 -1.24 -5.66
C THR A 236 -16.33 0.04 -6.50
N LYS A 237 -16.53 1.18 -5.84
CA LYS A 237 -16.58 2.50 -6.51
C LYS A 237 -15.32 2.75 -7.34
N THR A 238 -14.15 2.40 -6.80
CA THR A 238 -12.86 2.54 -7.48
C THR A 238 -12.71 1.56 -8.64
N GLY A 239 -13.20 0.33 -8.51
CA GLY A 239 -13.24 -0.62 -9.63
C GLY A 239 -14.10 -0.11 -10.79
N ILE A 240 -15.33 0.36 -10.50
CA ILE A 240 -16.21 0.98 -11.51
C ILE A 240 -15.51 2.15 -12.21
N PHE A 241 -14.87 3.01 -11.43
CA PHE A 241 -14.19 4.18 -11.98
C PHE A 241 -13.09 3.79 -12.96
N PHE A 242 -12.24 2.82 -12.64
CA PHE A 242 -11.18 2.39 -13.56
C PHE A 242 -11.74 1.73 -14.81
N LEU A 243 -12.78 0.90 -14.69
CA LEU A 243 -13.46 0.32 -15.86
C LEU A 243 -14.01 1.38 -16.81
N GLU A 244 -14.64 2.42 -16.27
CA GLU A 244 -15.26 3.46 -17.09
C GLU A 244 -14.24 4.43 -17.68
N GLN A 245 -13.19 4.76 -16.92
CA GLN A 245 -12.29 5.85 -17.26
C GLN A 245 -11.01 5.40 -17.96
N ILE A 246 -10.51 4.19 -17.66
CA ILE A 246 -9.32 3.57 -18.26
C ILE A 246 -9.70 2.21 -18.90
N PRO A 247 -10.71 2.14 -19.78
CA PRO A 247 -11.26 0.87 -20.29
C PRO A 247 -10.29 0.08 -21.19
N HIS A 248 -9.26 0.73 -21.71
CA HIS A 248 -8.32 0.19 -22.69
C HIS A 248 -7.08 -0.45 -22.05
N LYS A 249 -6.90 -0.32 -20.73
CA LYS A 249 -5.79 -0.96 -20.01
C LYS A 249 -6.33 -2.12 -19.19
N ARG A 250 -5.51 -3.17 -19.03
CA ARG A 250 -5.73 -4.23 -18.05
C ARG A 250 -5.37 -3.72 -16.66
N LEU A 251 -6.34 -3.65 -15.75
CA LEU A 251 -6.07 -3.24 -14.37
C LEU A 251 -5.32 -4.36 -13.63
N ARG A 252 -4.09 -4.08 -13.18
CA ARG A 252 -3.28 -4.99 -12.36
C ARG A 252 -3.18 -4.46 -10.94
N VAL A 253 -3.43 -5.29 -9.95
CA VAL A 253 -3.38 -4.88 -8.54
C VAL A 253 -2.01 -5.18 -7.96
N ILE A 254 -1.51 -4.22 -7.19
CA ILE A 254 -0.36 -4.42 -6.31
C ILE A 254 -0.72 -4.05 -4.87
N THR A 255 -0.07 -4.67 -3.89
CA THR A 255 -0.39 -4.41 -2.48
C THR A 255 0.81 -4.62 -1.54
N MET A 256 0.67 -4.18 -0.29
CA MET A 256 1.63 -4.40 0.78
C MET A 256 0.93 -5.15 1.90
N LEU A 257 1.54 -6.27 2.28
CA LEU A 257 1.12 -7.12 3.39
C LEU A 257 1.97 -6.84 4.61
N ARG A 258 1.45 -7.26 5.76
CA ARG A 258 2.13 -7.13 7.03
C ARG A 258 1.93 -8.37 7.88
N ASP A 259 2.86 -8.61 8.78
CA ASP A 259 2.61 -9.53 9.88
C ASP A 259 1.32 -9.14 10.62
N ILE A 260 0.49 -10.15 10.95
CA ILE A 260 -0.82 -9.92 11.56
C ILE A 260 -0.68 -9.25 12.94
N VAL A 261 0.37 -9.56 13.70
CA VAL A 261 0.60 -8.95 15.01
C VAL A 261 1.00 -7.49 14.85
N ASP A 262 1.94 -7.19 13.94
CA ASP A 262 2.34 -5.81 13.67
C ASP A 262 1.19 -5.00 13.06
N PHE A 263 0.36 -5.63 12.23
CA PHE A 263 -0.88 -5.06 11.72
C PHE A 263 -1.84 -4.67 12.85
N ARG A 264 -2.08 -5.57 13.81
CA ARG A 264 -2.96 -5.30 14.96
C ARG A 264 -2.40 -4.26 15.91
N ALA A 265 -1.12 -4.34 16.25
CA ALA A 265 -0.45 -3.36 17.10
C ALA A 265 -0.45 -1.96 16.45
N SER A 266 -0.22 -1.89 15.14
CA SER A 266 -0.28 -0.63 14.38
C SER A 266 -1.69 -0.05 14.34
N ASN A 267 -2.72 -0.86 14.10
CA ASN A 267 -4.11 -0.40 14.12
C ASN A 267 -4.53 0.11 15.49
N HIS A 268 -4.16 -0.63 16.54
CA HIS A 268 -4.39 -0.25 17.93
C HIS A 268 -3.76 1.12 18.22
N ALA A 269 -2.45 1.26 17.99
CA ALA A 269 -1.73 2.48 18.30
C ALA A 269 -2.12 3.66 17.41
N MET A 270 -2.34 3.47 16.11
CA MET A 270 -2.54 4.56 15.15
C MET A 270 -3.99 4.93 14.91
N ILE A 271 -4.84 3.93 14.69
CA ILE A 271 -6.22 4.15 14.26
C ILE A 271 -7.11 4.31 15.50
N MET A 272 -7.02 3.36 16.43
CA MET A 272 -7.88 3.35 17.61
C MET A 272 -7.45 4.41 18.61
N CYS A 273 -6.16 4.42 18.95
CA CYS A 273 -5.67 5.20 20.08
C CYS A 273 -4.92 6.47 19.67
N GLY A 274 -4.44 6.59 18.44
CA GLY A 274 -3.63 7.72 17.97
C GLY A 274 -2.41 8.02 18.84
N LEU A 275 -1.80 6.99 19.43
CA LEU A 275 -0.65 7.05 20.34
C LEU A 275 0.68 7.31 19.63
N ASN A 276 0.79 7.04 18.33
CA ASN A 276 2.04 7.29 17.61
C ASN A 276 2.43 8.77 17.59
N TYR A 277 1.44 9.67 17.56
CA TYR A 277 1.67 11.10 17.69
C TYR A 277 2.24 11.42 19.08
N GLU A 278 1.67 10.85 20.13
CA GLU A 278 2.11 11.05 21.52
C GLU A 278 3.50 10.48 21.79
N ALA A 279 3.78 9.27 21.29
CA ALA A 279 5.09 8.64 21.39
C ALA A 279 6.16 9.45 20.65
N SER A 280 5.80 10.03 19.48
CA SER A 280 6.70 10.91 18.73
C SER A 280 6.94 12.23 19.48
N ARG A 281 5.87 12.86 19.99
CA ARG A 281 5.95 14.10 20.78
C ARG A 281 6.84 13.92 22.00
N TRP A 282 6.60 12.87 22.77
CA TRP A 282 7.40 12.55 23.97
C TRP A 282 8.87 12.25 23.63
N ASN A 283 9.14 11.51 22.55
CA ASN A 283 10.52 11.25 22.14
C ASN A 283 11.24 12.50 21.62
N ASN A 284 10.53 13.44 21.01
CA ASN A 284 11.12 14.72 20.59
C ASN A 284 11.47 15.58 21.82
N GLU A 285 10.59 15.65 22.82
CA GLU A 285 10.86 16.34 24.10
C GLU A 285 12.10 15.76 24.80
N ARG A 286 12.29 14.45 24.73
CA ARG A 286 13.51 13.78 25.23
C ARG A 286 14.75 14.19 24.44
N GLN A 287 14.66 14.21 23.11
CA GLN A 287 15.77 14.62 22.25
C GLN A 287 16.20 16.06 22.51
N ASP A 288 15.24 16.96 22.74
CA ASP A 288 15.51 18.36 23.11
C ASP A 288 16.27 18.48 24.44
N GLN A 289 16.17 17.46 25.31
CA GLN A 289 16.91 17.34 26.57
C GLN A 289 18.22 16.53 26.42
N GLY A 290 18.61 16.16 25.20
CA GLY A 290 19.79 15.34 24.94
C GLY A 290 19.64 13.86 25.33
N LEU A 291 18.41 13.41 25.60
CA LEU A 291 18.13 12.01 25.96
C LEU A 291 17.87 11.15 24.72
N PRO A 292 18.27 9.87 24.75
CA PRO A 292 17.99 8.95 23.65
C PRO A 292 16.49 8.67 23.53
N ARG A 293 16.08 8.32 22.31
CA ARG A 293 14.73 7.83 22.02
C ARG A 293 14.49 6.51 22.75
N VAL A 294 13.25 6.30 23.15
CA VAL A 294 12.78 5.11 23.83
C VAL A 294 11.55 4.60 23.09
N CYS A 295 11.61 3.35 22.64
CA CYS A 295 10.62 2.79 21.70
C CYS A 295 9.76 1.69 22.29
N SER A 296 10.06 1.15 23.47
CA SER A 296 9.29 0.07 24.08
C SER A 296 9.10 0.27 25.58
N PRO A 297 8.09 -0.37 26.20
CA PRO A 297 7.92 -0.38 27.65
C PRO A 297 9.14 -0.94 28.40
N LYS A 298 9.83 -1.93 27.81
CA LYS A 298 11.08 -2.49 28.37
C LYS A 298 12.18 -1.44 28.48
N ASP A 299 12.19 -0.49 27.55
CA ASP A 299 13.17 0.61 27.51
C ASP A 299 12.71 1.84 28.34
N GLY A 300 11.52 1.77 28.97
CA GLY A 300 10.96 2.84 29.80
C GLY A 300 9.84 3.66 29.15
N LEU A 301 9.29 3.25 28.00
CA LEU A 301 8.12 3.92 27.40
C LEU A 301 6.85 3.59 28.21
N ASN A 302 6.30 4.57 28.91
CA ASN A 302 5.04 4.39 29.64
C ASN A 302 3.83 4.71 28.75
N ILE A 303 3.21 3.67 28.18
CA ILE A 303 2.03 3.80 27.30
C ILE A 303 0.84 4.42 28.03
N SER A 304 0.61 4.07 29.31
CA SER A 304 -0.48 4.65 30.09
C SER A 304 -0.30 6.16 30.27
N ALA A 305 0.92 6.63 30.50
CA ALA A 305 1.21 8.06 30.57
C ALA A 305 0.95 8.78 29.24
N LEU A 306 1.19 8.14 28.09
CA LEU A 306 0.83 8.69 26.78
C LEU A 306 -0.69 8.80 26.60
N VAL A 307 -1.45 7.80 27.07
CA VAL A 307 -2.91 7.84 27.09
C VAL A 307 -3.40 8.98 27.99
N ASP A 308 -2.85 9.11 29.19
CA ASP A 308 -3.23 10.17 30.14
C ASP A 308 -2.96 11.57 29.56
N ARG A 309 -1.82 11.77 28.89
CA ARG A 309 -1.52 13.02 28.15
C ARG A 309 -2.56 13.31 27.08
N LYS A 310 -2.98 12.30 26.32
CA LYS A 310 -3.98 12.45 25.26
C LYS A 310 -5.35 12.83 25.83
N ILE A 311 -5.77 12.18 26.92
CA ILE A 311 -7.02 12.50 27.63
C ILE A 311 -6.95 13.93 28.16
N HIS A 312 -5.82 14.31 28.77
CA HIS A 312 -5.60 15.67 29.26
C HIS A 312 -5.75 16.72 28.16
N ASP A 313 -5.08 16.53 27.01
CA ASP A 313 -5.17 17.45 25.86
C ASP A 313 -6.61 17.57 25.32
N LEU A 314 -7.36 16.47 25.33
CA LEU A 314 -8.78 16.48 24.95
C LEU A 314 -9.63 17.29 25.95
N LEU A 315 -9.43 17.08 27.26
CA LEU A 315 -10.17 17.81 28.30
C LEU A 315 -9.86 19.32 28.29
N VAL A 316 -8.60 19.71 28.06
CA VAL A 316 -8.21 21.11 27.89
C VAL A 316 -8.97 21.73 26.71
N ARG A 317 -8.96 21.06 25.55
CA ARG A 317 -9.70 21.53 24.35
C ARG A 317 -11.20 21.65 24.59
N CYS A 318 -11.79 20.74 25.37
CA CYS A 318 -13.20 20.83 25.75
C CYS A 318 -13.50 22.09 26.57
N LYS A 319 -12.69 22.37 27.59
CA LYS A 319 -12.83 23.58 28.42
C LYS A 319 -12.62 24.86 27.61
N GLU A 320 -11.64 24.88 26.72
CA GLU A 320 -11.38 26.03 25.83
C GLU A 320 -12.55 26.30 24.88
N GLU A 321 -13.08 25.25 24.24
CA GLU A 321 -14.23 25.41 23.34
C GLU A 321 -15.48 25.88 24.09
N ASP A 322 -15.76 25.32 25.27
CA ASP A 322 -16.90 25.73 26.10
C ASP A 322 -16.77 27.17 26.57
N ALA A 323 -15.57 27.62 26.93
CA ALA A 323 -15.31 29.02 27.28
C ALA A 323 -15.50 29.98 26.09
N ILE A 324 -15.09 29.57 24.87
CA ILE A 324 -15.32 30.37 23.65
C ILE A 324 -16.82 30.50 23.38
N LEU A 325 -17.56 29.39 23.45
CA LEU A 325 -19.00 29.38 23.20
C LEU A 325 -19.79 30.16 24.24
N ALA A 326 -19.42 30.07 25.52
CA ALA A 326 -20.03 30.84 26.60
C ALA A 326 -19.89 32.36 26.41
N ASN A 327 -18.81 32.80 25.76
CA ASN A 327 -18.56 34.20 25.41
C ASN A 327 -19.13 34.61 24.05
N GLY A 328 -19.98 33.78 23.43
CA GLY A 328 -20.57 34.04 22.10
C GLY A 328 -19.58 33.95 20.93
N GLY A 329 -18.38 33.42 21.17
CA GLY A 329 -17.35 33.23 20.15
C GLY A 329 -17.60 31.98 19.30
N THR A 330 -16.92 31.91 18.14
CA THR A 330 -16.90 30.72 17.29
C THR A 330 -15.53 30.07 17.34
N PRO A 331 -15.41 28.81 17.81
CA PRO A 331 -14.12 28.12 17.86
C PRO A 331 -13.59 27.85 16.45
N VAL A 332 -12.29 28.06 16.26
CA VAL A 332 -11.59 27.82 14.97
C VAL A 332 -11.60 26.33 14.60
N LYS A 333 -11.56 25.44 15.59
CA LYS A 333 -11.68 23.98 15.41
C LYS A 333 -12.73 23.44 16.38
N LYS A 334 -13.91 23.11 15.85
CA LYS A 334 -14.98 22.47 16.62
C LYS A 334 -14.65 21.02 16.96
N LEU A 335 -14.93 20.62 18.19
CA LEU A 335 -14.91 19.22 18.61
C LEU A 335 -16.08 18.47 17.97
N TYR A 336 -15.80 17.25 17.52
CA TYR A 336 -16.84 16.36 17.01
C TYR A 336 -17.76 15.90 18.14
N PRO A 337 -19.02 15.52 17.86
CA PRO A 337 -19.96 15.03 18.88
C PRO A 337 -19.40 13.87 19.73
N THR A 338 -18.62 12.97 19.10
CA THR A 338 -17.94 11.86 19.77
C THR A 338 -16.89 12.34 20.77
N GLN A 339 -16.12 13.38 20.44
CA GLN A 339 -15.11 13.96 21.33
C GLN A 339 -15.75 14.68 22.53
N ARG A 340 -16.89 15.34 22.33
CA ARG A 340 -17.66 15.94 23.44
C ARG A 340 -18.24 14.89 24.38
N GLN A 341 -18.76 13.80 23.82
CA GLN A 341 -19.21 12.67 24.64
C GLN A 341 -18.05 12.07 25.42
N GLN A 342 -16.89 11.93 24.78
CA GLN A 342 -15.67 11.44 25.41
C GLN A 342 -15.27 12.32 26.61
N CYS A 343 -15.24 13.65 26.45
CA CYS A 343 -14.95 14.57 27.56
C CYS A 343 -15.90 14.38 28.76
N ARG A 344 -17.22 14.30 28.51
CA ARG A 344 -18.19 14.09 29.60
C ARG A 344 -17.94 12.80 30.38
N MET A 345 -17.58 11.73 29.68
CA MET A 345 -17.30 10.44 30.29
C MET A 345 -16.01 10.50 31.13
N GLU A 346 -14.95 11.10 30.58
CA GLU A 346 -13.67 11.27 31.28
C GLU A 346 -13.82 12.17 32.54
N GLU A 347 -14.61 13.23 32.46
CA GLU A 347 -14.92 14.09 33.62
C GLU A 347 -15.72 13.36 34.72
N GLN A 348 -16.48 12.33 34.35
CA GLN A 348 -17.18 11.44 35.28
C GLN A 348 -16.28 10.31 35.82
N GLY A 349 -14.99 10.29 35.46
CA GLY A 349 -14.04 9.26 35.86
C GLY A 349 -14.12 7.97 35.04
N ILE A 350 -14.80 8.00 33.89
CA ILE A 350 -14.89 6.86 32.97
C ILE A 350 -13.76 6.97 31.94
N ASP A 351 -12.75 6.11 32.06
CA ASP A 351 -11.65 6.03 31.11
C ASP A 351 -12.14 5.46 29.76
N THR A 352 -12.32 6.34 28.80
CA THR A 352 -12.81 6.02 27.46
C THR A 352 -11.74 5.37 26.58
N LEU A 353 -10.47 5.45 26.97
CA LEU A 353 -9.32 4.91 26.27
C LEU A 353 -8.62 3.80 27.06
N VAL A 354 -9.32 3.13 27.98
CA VAL A 354 -8.77 2.03 28.78
C VAL A 354 -8.14 0.94 27.90
N HIS A 355 -8.77 0.62 26.77
CA HIS A 355 -8.27 -0.34 25.79
C HIS A 355 -6.96 0.09 25.11
N CYS A 356 -6.54 1.35 25.25
CA CYS A 356 -5.29 1.90 24.71
C CYS A 356 -4.10 1.77 25.66
N ARG A 357 -4.31 1.32 26.90
CA ARG A 357 -3.25 1.33 27.93
C ARG A 357 -2.19 0.24 27.76
N SER A 358 -2.53 -0.90 27.18
CA SER A 358 -1.58 -1.94 26.75
C SER A 358 -2.23 -2.90 25.74
N GLY A 359 -1.45 -3.83 25.19
CA GLY A 359 -1.97 -4.95 24.41
C GLY A 359 -2.98 -5.80 25.19
N ASP A 360 -2.75 -6.05 26.49
CA ASP A 360 -3.68 -6.80 27.35
C ASP A 360 -5.04 -6.12 27.44
N HIS A 361 -5.04 -4.80 27.65
CA HIS A 361 -6.28 -4.03 27.76
C HIS A 361 -7.09 -4.07 26.46
N LEU A 362 -6.43 -4.03 25.30
CA LEU A 362 -7.12 -4.21 24.03
C LEU A 362 -7.70 -5.63 23.91
N LEU A 363 -6.88 -6.66 24.14
CA LEU A 363 -7.29 -8.06 23.97
C LEU A 363 -8.42 -8.49 24.91
N ALA A 364 -8.56 -7.84 26.06
CA ALA A 364 -9.67 -8.02 26.99
C ALA A 364 -10.91 -7.15 26.66
N SER A 365 -10.76 -6.15 25.78
CA SER A 365 -11.80 -5.18 25.48
C SER A 365 -12.71 -5.62 24.31
N PRO A 366 -14.02 -5.30 24.35
CA PRO A 366 -14.89 -5.47 23.19
C PRO A 366 -14.47 -4.61 21.99
N GLU A 367 -13.62 -3.59 22.18
CA GLU A 367 -13.07 -2.78 21.09
C GLU A 367 -12.15 -3.59 20.16
N TYR A 368 -11.56 -4.70 20.63
CA TYR A 368 -10.76 -5.58 19.77
C TYR A 368 -11.55 -6.07 18.55
N ASP A 369 -12.84 -6.37 18.74
CA ASP A 369 -13.71 -6.93 17.71
C ASP A 369 -14.34 -5.87 16.80
N LYS A 370 -14.26 -4.58 17.16
CA LYS A 370 -14.97 -3.49 16.46
C LYS A 370 -14.17 -2.84 15.34
N HIS A 371 -12.84 -2.92 15.31
CA HIS A 371 -12.01 -2.21 14.33
C HIS A 371 -11.57 -3.07 13.14
N TYR A 372 -10.79 -2.52 12.20
CA TYR A 372 -10.40 -3.21 10.97
C TYR A 372 -9.65 -4.52 11.28
N ARG A 373 -10.32 -5.64 11.02
CA ARG A 373 -9.88 -6.94 11.50
C ARG A 373 -8.98 -7.68 10.53
N SER A 374 -9.42 -7.77 9.28
CA SER A 374 -8.92 -8.80 8.39
C SER A 374 -8.27 -8.24 7.14
N MET A 375 -6.98 -8.55 6.98
CA MET A 375 -6.26 -8.35 5.72
C MET A 375 -6.86 -9.26 4.65
N PHE A 376 -7.15 -10.51 4.98
CA PHE A 376 -7.78 -11.48 4.09
C PHE A 376 -9.03 -10.93 3.42
N LYS A 377 -9.99 -10.43 4.20
CA LYS A 377 -11.26 -9.90 3.66
C LYS A 377 -11.07 -8.69 2.75
N ALA A 378 -10.06 -7.87 3.03
CA ALA A 378 -9.81 -6.67 2.27
C ALA A 378 -9.04 -6.91 0.97
N LEU A 379 -8.06 -7.81 1.01
CA LEU A 379 -7.29 -8.21 -0.15
C LEU A 379 -8.14 -8.99 -1.15
N MET A 380 -9.05 -9.81 -0.65
CA MET A 380 -9.65 -10.88 -1.44
C MET A 380 -11.18 -10.81 -1.38
N GLY A 381 -11.74 -9.64 -1.71
CA GLY A 381 -13.17 -9.32 -1.63
C GLY A 381 -14.15 -10.21 -2.43
N ARG A 382 -13.75 -11.42 -2.83
CA ARG A 382 -14.52 -12.41 -3.61
C ARG A 382 -14.90 -13.69 -2.86
N PHE A 383 -14.55 -13.86 -1.58
CA PHE A 383 -14.26 -15.22 -1.16
C PHE A 383 -15.38 -16.28 -1.15
N HIS A 384 -15.05 -17.44 -1.75
CA HIS A 384 -15.87 -18.60 -2.12
C HIS A 384 -16.97 -18.33 -3.16
N ARG A 385 -17.06 -19.23 -4.16
CA ARG A 385 -18.28 -19.45 -4.96
C ARG A 385 -19.42 -19.84 -4.01
N GLY A 386 -20.02 -18.86 -3.32
CA GLY A 386 -21.12 -19.07 -2.37
C GLY A 386 -21.07 -18.33 -1.02
N GLN A 387 -20.13 -17.42 -0.74
CA GLN A 387 -20.32 -16.46 0.37
C GLN A 387 -20.73 -15.09 -0.18
N GLU A 388 -21.73 -14.48 0.45
CA GLU A 388 -22.20 -13.14 0.09
C GLU A 388 -21.57 -12.10 1.01
N PHE A 389 -21.05 -11.01 0.44
CA PHE A 389 -20.88 -9.78 1.20
C PHE A 389 -22.20 -9.02 1.22
N THR A 390 -22.53 -8.41 2.36
CA THR A 390 -23.65 -7.47 2.45
C THR A 390 -23.35 -6.18 1.68
N ASN A 391 -24.36 -5.55 1.07
CA ASN A 391 -24.19 -4.31 0.29
C ASN A 391 -23.47 -3.16 1.03
N SER A 392 -23.46 -3.14 2.37
CA SER A 392 -22.79 -2.12 3.17
C SER A 392 -21.25 -2.16 3.09
N THR A 393 -20.66 -3.33 2.82
CA THR A 393 -19.20 -3.51 2.76
C THR A 393 -18.60 -3.20 1.39
N ALA A 394 -19.38 -3.33 0.30
CA ALA A 394 -18.91 -3.11 -1.07
C ALA A 394 -18.97 -1.64 -1.54
N TYR A 395 -19.90 -0.85 -0.98
CA TYR A 395 -20.23 0.50 -1.49
C TYR A 395 -19.89 1.67 -0.55
N GLY A 396 -19.53 1.41 0.72
CA GLY A 396 -19.26 2.44 1.72
C GLY A 396 -17.78 2.55 2.13
N ARG A 397 -17.41 3.68 2.76
CA ARG A 397 -16.27 3.70 3.69
C ARG A 397 -16.51 2.55 4.65
N MET A 398 -15.63 1.54 4.64
CA MET A 398 -15.82 0.34 5.44
C MET A 398 -16.21 0.73 6.86
N ALA A 399 -17.44 0.40 7.25
CA ALA A 399 -17.81 0.49 8.63
C ALA A 399 -16.85 -0.44 9.40
N TYR A 400 -16.20 0.13 10.41
CA TYR A 400 -15.46 -0.57 11.44
C TYR A 400 -16.11 -1.93 11.77
N GLY A 401 -15.36 -3.03 11.63
CA GLY A 401 -15.80 -4.36 12.04
C GLY A 401 -16.29 -5.25 10.91
N PHE A 402 -15.38 -5.75 10.07
CA PHE A 402 -15.67 -7.00 9.35
C PHE A 402 -15.96 -8.09 10.38
N GLU A 403 -16.92 -8.97 10.09
CA GLU A 403 -17.02 -10.21 10.83
C GLU A 403 -15.69 -10.98 10.74
N ARG A 404 -15.41 -11.81 11.74
CA ARG A 404 -14.33 -12.80 11.67
C ARG A 404 -14.42 -13.61 10.36
N ALA A 405 -13.29 -13.83 9.69
CA ALA A 405 -13.26 -14.69 8.49
C ALA A 405 -13.69 -16.12 8.84
N GLU A 406 -13.43 -16.51 10.08
CA GLU A 406 -13.80 -17.77 10.69
C GLU A 406 -15.32 -17.97 10.81
N LYS A 407 -16.10 -16.88 10.77
CA LYS A 407 -17.58 -16.95 10.77
C LYS A 407 -18.14 -17.20 9.37
N SER A 408 -17.32 -17.09 8.33
CA SER A 408 -17.77 -17.25 6.96
C SER A 408 -17.96 -18.73 6.61
N ARG A 409 -19.02 -19.04 5.84
CA ARG A 409 -19.37 -20.42 5.46
C ARG A 409 -18.31 -21.08 4.57
N GLY A 410 -17.76 -22.21 4.99
CA GLY A 410 -16.73 -22.93 4.20
C GLY A 410 -15.30 -22.50 4.49
N TYR A 411 -15.12 -21.64 5.50
CA TYR A 411 -13.81 -21.32 6.06
C TYR A 411 -13.07 -22.58 6.54
N SER A 412 -11.82 -22.68 6.14
CA SER A 412 -10.76 -23.45 6.81
C SER A 412 -9.44 -22.72 6.60
N VAL A 413 -8.43 -22.98 7.44
CA VAL A 413 -7.10 -22.39 7.29
C VAL A 413 -6.47 -22.80 5.95
N GLU A 414 -6.61 -24.07 5.58
CA GLU A 414 -6.12 -24.66 4.35
C GLU A 414 -6.73 -23.99 3.10
N ASN A 415 -8.03 -23.71 3.14
CA ASN A 415 -8.71 -23.00 2.04
C ASN A 415 -8.20 -21.56 1.89
N VAL A 416 -7.90 -20.89 3.01
CA VAL A 416 -7.33 -19.53 2.99
C VAL A 416 -5.92 -19.54 2.40
N GLU A 417 -5.09 -20.51 2.79
CA GLU A 417 -3.74 -20.67 2.23
C GLU A 417 -3.78 -20.97 0.73
N GLU A 418 -4.56 -21.97 0.33
CA GLU A 418 -4.70 -22.37 -1.07
C GLU A 418 -5.09 -21.20 -1.95
N TYR A 419 -6.11 -20.45 -1.56
CA TYR A 419 -6.49 -19.29 -2.34
C TYR A 419 -5.43 -18.19 -2.31
N THR A 420 -4.77 -17.96 -1.17
CA THR A 420 -3.70 -16.95 -1.13
C THR A 420 -2.60 -17.32 -2.13
N LEU A 421 -2.22 -18.60 -2.19
CA LEU A 421 -1.27 -19.11 -3.17
C LEU A 421 -1.75 -18.95 -4.63
N GLN A 422 -3.07 -19.00 -4.86
CA GLN A 422 -3.68 -18.82 -6.18
C GLN A 422 -3.88 -17.34 -6.57
N ASP A 423 -4.67 -16.57 -5.82
CA ASP A 423 -5.05 -15.18 -6.16
C ASP A 423 -3.89 -14.21 -5.95
N LEU A 424 -3.31 -14.13 -4.74
CA LEU A 424 -2.15 -13.26 -4.48
C LEU A 424 -0.91 -13.70 -5.27
N GLY A 425 -0.81 -15.01 -5.48
CA GLY A 425 0.18 -15.60 -6.38
C GLY A 425 -0.02 -15.23 -7.85
N GLY A 426 -1.22 -14.79 -8.24
CA GLY A 426 -1.62 -14.49 -9.62
C GLY A 426 -1.59 -15.73 -10.53
N LEU A 427 -2.05 -16.87 -10.02
CA LEU A 427 -2.30 -18.11 -10.76
C LEU A 427 -3.79 -18.31 -11.09
N ASP A 428 -4.70 -17.51 -10.51
CA ASP A 428 -6.12 -17.63 -10.78
C ASP A 428 -6.46 -17.09 -12.18
N LEU A 429 -6.53 -18.00 -13.15
CA LEU A 429 -6.88 -17.70 -14.54
C LEU A 429 -8.35 -17.28 -14.69
N THR A 430 -9.23 -17.51 -13.71
CA THR A 430 -10.62 -17.05 -13.77
C THR A 430 -10.78 -15.55 -13.49
N ILE A 431 -9.71 -14.93 -12.98
CA ILE A 431 -9.55 -13.48 -12.85
C ILE A 431 -8.91 -12.90 -14.13
N SER A 432 -8.08 -13.70 -14.82
CA SER A 432 -7.41 -13.28 -16.06
C SER A 432 -8.38 -13.04 -17.22
N GLY A 433 -8.15 -11.96 -17.97
CA GLY A 433 -8.56 -11.62 -19.36
C GLY A 433 -9.88 -12.14 -19.97
N ASP A 434 -10.14 -13.43 -19.86
CA ASP A 434 -11.20 -14.15 -20.58
C ASP A 434 -12.58 -14.01 -19.93
N GLY A 435 -12.62 -13.61 -18.66
CA GLY A 435 -13.85 -13.49 -17.88
C GLY A 435 -14.56 -14.84 -17.67
N ASP A 436 -15.60 -14.85 -16.85
CA ASP A 436 -16.51 -16.00 -16.69
C ASP A 436 -17.63 -15.99 -17.74
N GLY A 437 -17.51 -15.15 -18.77
CA GLY A 437 -18.54 -14.87 -19.76
C GLY A 437 -19.65 -13.93 -19.27
N VAL A 438 -19.56 -13.38 -18.05
CA VAL A 438 -20.60 -12.53 -17.44
C VAL A 438 -20.17 -11.06 -17.25
N GLY A 439 -18.88 -10.74 -17.45
CA GLY A 439 -18.37 -9.38 -17.32
C GLY A 439 -16.89 -9.20 -17.72
N PRO A 440 -16.34 -7.97 -17.58
CA PRO A 440 -14.92 -7.72 -17.82
C PRO A 440 -14.05 -8.54 -16.85
N PRO A 441 -12.85 -8.97 -17.28
CA PRO A 441 -11.93 -9.72 -16.44
C PRO A 441 -11.56 -8.92 -15.20
N GLU A 442 -11.52 -9.59 -14.06
CA GLU A 442 -11.21 -8.94 -12.80
C GLU A 442 -9.76 -8.51 -12.73
N PRO A 443 -9.44 -7.55 -11.86
CA PRO A 443 -8.05 -7.20 -11.58
C PRO A 443 -7.34 -8.33 -10.85
N ASP A 444 -6.23 -8.82 -11.40
CA ASP A 444 -5.37 -9.83 -10.77
C ASP A 444 -4.17 -9.21 -10.04
N PHE A 445 -3.61 -9.95 -9.08
CA PHE A 445 -2.39 -9.53 -8.39
C PHE A 445 -1.15 -9.86 -9.21
N ILE A 446 -0.44 -8.82 -9.63
CA ILE A 446 0.84 -8.96 -10.34
C ILE A 446 2.04 -8.88 -9.38
N TRP A 447 1.88 -8.18 -8.25
CA TRP A 447 2.93 -8.01 -7.26
C TRP A 447 2.35 -7.78 -5.86
N PHE A 448 3.07 -8.21 -4.84
CA PHE A 448 2.87 -7.76 -3.48
C PHE A 448 4.21 -7.66 -2.76
N GLY A 449 4.27 -6.83 -1.72
CA GLY A 449 5.39 -6.77 -0.81
C GLY A 449 4.97 -7.13 0.62
N ILE A 450 5.95 -7.39 1.48
CA ILE A 450 5.76 -7.65 2.90
C ILE A 450 6.56 -6.60 3.67
N THR A 451 5.90 -5.86 4.58
CA THR A 451 6.51 -4.74 5.30
C THR A 451 7.74 -5.16 6.11
N GLU A 452 7.73 -6.35 6.69
CA GLU A 452 8.86 -6.92 7.44
C GLU A 452 10.04 -7.29 6.53
N ARG A 453 9.78 -7.53 5.25
CA ARG A 453 10.74 -7.91 4.20
C ARG A 453 10.84 -6.81 3.14
N MET A 454 10.89 -5.56 3.59
CA MET A 454 10.84 -4.40 2.70
C MET A 454 11.99 -4.42 1.69
N LYS A 455 13.18 -4.90 2.09
CA LYS A 455 14.31 -4.95 1.19
C LYS A 455 14.05 -5.92 0.03
N GLU A 456 13.63 -7.14 0.33
CA GLU A 456 13.27 -8.11 -0.71
C GLU A 456 12.08 -7.62 -1.54
N SER A 457 11.11 -6.94 -0.90
CA SER A 457 9.94 -6.39 -1.57
C SER A 457 10.34 -5.36 -2.63
N THR A 458 11.19 -4.37 -2.30
CA THR A 458 11.55 -3.34 -3.27
C THR A 458 12.47 -3.88 -4.37
N VAL A 459 13.34 -4.85 -4.09
CA VAL A 459 14.13 -5.52 -5.14
C VAL A 459 13.19 -6.22 -6.12
N LEU A 460 12.23 -7.02 -5.62
CA LEU A 460 11.24 -7.68 -6.47
C LEU A 460 10.39 -6.67 -7.25
N PHE A 461 10.08 -5.52 -6.66
CA PHE A 461 9.36 -4.44 -7.34
C PHE A 461 10.13 -3.93 -8.56
N TYR A 462 11.41 -3.59 -8.39
CA TYR A 462 12.24 -3.15 -9.52
C TYR A 462 12.39 -4.23 -10.59
N PHE A 463 12.62 -5.47 -10.17
CA PHE A 463 12.77 -6.61 -11.07
C PHE A 463 11.49 -6.92 -11.87
N GLN A 464 10.33 -6.93 -11.19
CA GLN A 464 9.03 -7.22 -11.79
C GLN A 464 8.63 -6.17 -12.83
N PHE A 465 8.82 -4.89 -12.51
CA PHE A 465 8.37 -3.80 -13.38
C PHE A 465 9.47 -3.27 -14.32
N LYS A 466 10.65 -3.90 -14.32
CA LYS A 466 11.84 -3.50 -15.09
C LYS A 466 12.20 -2.02 -14.91
N LEU A 467 12.15 -1.56 -13.67
CA LEU A 467 12.39 -0.17 -13.27
C LEU A 467 13.80 0.00 -12.73
N THR A 468 14.43 1.13 -13.04
CA THR A 468 15.73 1.49 -12.45
C THR A 468 15.61 1.68 -10.94
N PRO A 469 16.43 1.00 -10.12
CA PRO A 469 16.49 1.21 -8.68
C PRO A 469 16.79 2.66 -8.33
N LEU A 470 16.17 3.15 -7.25
CA LEU A 470 16.51 4.47 -6.73
C LEU A 470 17.83 4.39 -5.97
N PRO A 471 18.71 5.41 -6.05
CA PRO A 471 19.98 5.42 -5.30
C PRO A 471 19.81 5.26 -3.78
N ARG A 472 18.60 5.54 -3.29
CA ARG A 472 18.21 5.26 -1.91
C ARG A 472 16.72 4.98 -1.87
N THR A 473 16.37 3.78 -1.42
CA THR A 473 14.98 3.41 -1.13
C THR A 473 14.36 4.46 -0.20
N PRO A 474 13.20 5.06 -0.57
CA PRO A 474 12.57 6.09 0.23
C PRO A 474 12.32 5.58 1.66
N LYS A 475 13.03 6.15 2.65
CA LYS A 475 12.86 5.82 4.07
C LYS A 475 11.50 6.25 4.65
N ALA A 476 10.65 6.86 3.83
CA ALA A 476 9.44 7.51 4.31
C ALA A 476 8.51 6.48 4.96
N ARG A 477 8.46 6.57 6.30
CA ARG A 477 7.57 5.87 7.23
C ARG A 477 8.03 4.53 7.78
N ILE A 478 9.30 4.14 7.77
CA ILE A 478 9.72 3.15 8.77
C ILE A 478 9.62 3.87 10.13
N GLN A 479 8.58 3.57 10.90
CA GLN A 479 8.49 4.06 12.27
C GLN A 479 9.62 3.39 13.04
N GLU A 480 10.59 4.19 13.50
CA GLU A 480 11.70 3.70 14.31
C GLU A 480 11.17 2.99 15.58
N CYS A 481 10.14 3.58 16.21
CA CYS A 481 9.40 2.94 17.28
C CYS A 481 8.13 2.26 16.74
N ARG A 482 8.23 1.00 16.33
CA ARG A 482 7.06 0.24 15.85
C ARG A 482 6.16 -0.16 17.02
N PRO A 483 4.83 0.03 16.93
CA PRO A 483 3.90 -0.33 18.00
C PRO A 483 3.95 -1.79 18.48
N ILE A 484 4.40 -2.72 17.63
CA ILE A 484 4.59 -4.13 18.03
C ILE A 484 5.58 -4.29 19.20
N SER A 485 6.53 -3.36 19.38
CA SER A 485 7.45 -3.39 20.53
C SER A 485 6.76 -3.08 21.86
N TRP A 486 5.52 -2.59 21.84
CA TRP A 486 4.74 -2.28 23.04
C TRP A 486 3.98 -3.49 23.58
N TRP A 487 3.94 -4.56 22.80
CA TRP A 487 3.18 -5.77 23.07
C TRP A 487 4.10 -6.86 23.65
N THR A 488 3.58 -7.62 24.61
CA THR A 488 4.29 -8.78 25.18
C THR A 488 4.23 -9.96 24.22
N GLU A 489 5.13 -10.94 24.35
CA GLU A 489 5.08 -12.17 23.53
C GLU A 489 3.75 -12.92 23.68
N GLU A 490 3.16 -12.91 24.89
CA GLU A 490 1.83 -13.49 25.12
C GLU A 490 0.75 -12.77 24.31
N ASN A 491 0.79 -11.44 24.23
CA ASN A 491 -0.14 -10.69 23.39
C ASN A 491 -0.02 -11.09 21.91
N LYS A 492 1.22 -11.29 21.43
CA LYS A 492 1.47 -11.68 20.04
C LYS A 492 0.90 -13.06 19.75
N LYS A 493 1.12 -14.02 20.65
CA LYS A 493 0.58 -15.38 20.55
C LYS A 493 -0.95 -15.38 20.52
N ILE A 494 -1.59 -14.63 21.42
CA ILE A 494 -3.06 -14.50 21.46
C ILE A 494 -3.60 -13.94 20.13
N VAL A 495 -2.93 -12.97 19.50
CA VAL A 495 -3.37 -12.45 18.19
C VAL A 495 -3.31 -13.52 17.11
N ILE A 496 -2.22 -14.28 17.04
CA ILE A 496 -2.06 -15.37 16.06
C ILE A 496 -3.18 -16.41 16.24
N GLU A 497 -3.48 -16.79 17.49
CA GLU A 497 -4.55 -17.74 17.80
C GLU A 497 -5.96 -17.20 17.50
N ARG A 498 -6.16 -15.88 17.66
CA ARG A 498 -7.47 -15.23 17.46
C ARG A 498 -7.76 -14.83 16.01
N GLU A 499 -6.75 -14.79 15.15
CA GLU A 499 -6.85 -14.34 13.75
C GLU A 499 -6.17 -15.34 12.78
N PRO A 500 -6.56 -16.63 12.82
CA PRO A 500 -5.92 -17.69 12.05
C PRO A 500 -6.01 -17.48 10.52
N ALA A 501 -7.08 -16.86 10.01
CA ALA A 501 -7.20 -16.55 8.58
C ALA A 501 -6.10 -15.59 8.10
N ASP A 502 -5.89 -14.47 8.79
CA ASP A 502 -4.89 -13.49 8.37
C ASP A 502 -3.46 -14.00 8.58
N TYR A 503 -3.25 -14.83 9.62
CA TYR A 503 -1.98 -15.51 9.81
C TYR A 503 -1.68 -16.48 8.65
N ALA A 504 -2.68 -17.23 8.19
CA ALA A 504 -2.56 -18.08 7.01
C ALA A 504 -2.20 -17.29 5.74
N VAL A 505 -2.84 -16.14 5.51
CA VAL A 505 -2.47 -15.22 4.40
C VAL A 505 -1.00 -14.82 4.50
N TRP A 506 -0.56 -14.39 5.70
CA TRP A 506 0.80 -13.93 5.90
C TRP A 506 1.84 -15.03 5.65
N ARG A 507 1.58 -16.27 6.11
CA ARG A 507 2.47 -17.42 5.86
C ARG A 507 2.53 -17.79 4.37
N ALA A 508 1.38 -17.91 3.72
CA ALA A 508 1.30 -18.22 2.29
C ALA A 508 1.98 -17.13 1.44
N ALA A 509 1.79 -15.86 1.78
CA ALA A 509 2.45 -14.75 1.09
C ALA A 509 3.97 -14.78 1.25
N ASN A 510 4.48 -15.09 2.44
CA ASN A 510 5.91 -15.25 2.66
C ASN A 510 6.50 -16.44 1.87
N ALA A 511 5.76 -17.55 1.76
CA ALA A 511 6.15 -18.68 0.93
C ALA A 511 6.23 -18.30 -0.56
N ILE A 512 5.23 -17.58 -1.09
CA ILE A 512 5.27 -17.05 -2.46
C ILE A 512 6.47 -16.10 -2.63
N MET A 513 6.74 -15.25 -1.65
CA MET A 513 7.87 -14.31 -1.70
C MET A 513 9.23 -15.04 -1.76
N ASP A 514 9.40 -16.12 -0.99
CA ASP A 514 10.60 -16.95 -1.05
C ASP A 514 10.78 -17.59 -2.43
N VAL A 515 9.70 -18.12 -3.02
CA VAL A 515 9.73 -18.65 -4.39
C VAL A 515 10.11 -17.55 -5.39
N ARG A 516 9.52 -16.36 -5.29
CA ARG A 516 9.83 -15.24 -6.21
C ARG A 516 11.26 -14.75 -6.09
N MET A 517 11.81 -14.69 -4.88
CA MET A 517 13.22 -14.36 -4.65
C MET A 517 14.15 -15.41 -5.26
N GLU A 518 13.86 -16.69 -5.06
CA GLU A 518 14.66 -17.78 -5.61
C GLU A 518 14.58 -17.85 -7.13
N LYS A 519 13.39 -17.66 -7.69
CA LYS A 519 13.18 -17.56 -9.15
C LYS A 519 13.96 -16.38 -9.74
N MET A 520 13.88 -15.20 -9.13
CA MET A 520 14.66 -14.03 -9.54
C MET A 520 16.16 -14.32 -9.50
N ARG A 521 16.65 -15.04 -8.49
CA ARG A 521 18.06 -15.49 -8.39
C ARG A 521 18.46 -16.35 -9.57
N MET A 522 17.64 -17.34 -9.90
CA MET A 522 17.90 -18.24 -11.02
C MET A 522 17.87 -17.50 -12.37
N GLU A 523 16.92 -16.59 -12.56
CA GLU A 523 16.81 -15.77 -13.78
C GLU A 523 18.00 -14.82 -13.95
N ILE A 524 18.40 -14.10 -12.89
CA ILE A 524 19.57 -13.21 -12.91
C ILE A 524 20.83 -14.02 -13.22
N GLN A 525 21.05 -15.16 -12.54
CA GLN A 525 22.21 -16.01 -12.80
C GLN A 525 22.25 -16.47 -14.25
N SER A 526 21.12 -16.96 -14.77
CA SER A 526 21.03 -17.43 -16.16
C SER A 526 21.33 -16.33 -17.18
N LEU A 527 20.93 -15.09 -16.91
CA LEU A 527 21.24 -13.94 -17.77
C LEU A 527 22.73 -13.60 -17.73
N LEU A 528 23.35 -13.62 -16.54
CA LEU A 528 24.80 -13.39 -16.39
C LEU A 528 25.61 -14.49 -17.09
N ASP A 529 25.21 -15.76 -16.94
CA ASP A 529 25.86 -16.90 -17.60
C ASP A 529 25.74 -16.81 -19.13
N ALA A 530 24.66 -16.22 -19.64
CA ALA A 530 24.46 -15.93 -21.06
C ALA A 530 25.22 -14.67 -21.55
N GLY A 531 26.01 -14.02 -20.69
CA GLY A 531 26.85 -12.87 -21.03
C GLY A 531 26.22 -11.50 -20.75
N ALA A 532 25.07 -11.42 -20.08
CA ALA A 532 24.56 -10.15 -19.58
C ALA A 532 25.53 -9.57 -18.54
N THR A 533 25.61 -8.24 -18.47
CA THR A 533 26.41 -7.55 -17.45
C THR A 533 25.50 -6.92 -16.39
N LYS A 534 26.07 -6.55 -15.24
CA LYS A 534 25.33 -5.83 -14.19
C LYS A 534 24.69 -4.55 -14.71
N GLU A 535 25.36 -3.85 -15.62
CA GLU A 535 24.88 -2.62 -16.27
C GLU A 535 23.72 -2.89 -17.21
N SER A 536 23.75 -4.00 -17.96
CA SER A 536 22.65 -4.38 -18.86
C SER A 536 21.38 -4.78 -18.08
N LEU A 537 21.55 -5.24 -16.84
CA LEU A 537 20.48 -5.57 -15.90
C LEU A 537 20.13 -4.36 -15.03
N TYR A 538 19.88 -3.21 -15.65
CA TYR A 538 19.64 -1.91 -14.99
C TYR A 538 18.47 -1.89 -14.00
N TYR A 539 17.62 -2.92 -14.02
CA TYR A 539 16.45 -3.09 -13.16
C TYR A 539 16.70 -4.00 -11.94
N VAL A 540 17.94 -4.45 -11.76
CA VAL A 540 18.38 -5.21 -10.59
C VAL A 540 19.02 -4.26 -9.59
N ASP A 541 18.52 -4.27 -8.36
CA ASP A 541 19.08 -3.50 -7.24
C ASP A 541 20.23 -4.28 -6.60
N TRP A 542 21.41 -4.20 -7.23
CA TRP A 542 22.61 -4.93 -6.85
C TRP A 542 23.06 -4.64 -5.42
N ASP A 543 23.05 -3.37 -5.03
CA ASP A 543 23.45 -2.94 -3.69
C ASP A 543 22.52 -3.56 -2.65
N GLN A 544 21.21 -3.49 -2.89
CA GLN A 544 20.25 -4.01 -1.94
C GLN A 544 20.22 -5.54 -1.87
N LEU A 545 20.54 -6.23 -2.97
CA LEU A 545 20.74 -7.68 -3.00
C LEU A 545 21.93 -8.11 -2.12
N GLU A 546 23.06 -7.41 -2.21
CA GLU A 546 24.21 -7.65 -1.32
C GLU A 546 23.83 -7.45 0.15
N ASP A 547 23.08 -6.37 0.42
CA ASP A 547 22.59 -5.96 1.74
C ASP A 547 21.63 -6.95 2.43
N ILE A 548 21.02 -7.87 1.67
CA ILE A 548 20.16 -8.95 2.20
C ILE A 548 20.86 -10.32 2.17
N GLY A 549 22.15 -10.36 1.84
CA GLY A 549 22.91 -11.61 1.72
C GLY A 549 22.47 -12.47 0.53
N PHE A 550 22.00 -11.85 -0.55
CA PHE A 550 21.62 -12.57 -1.75
C PHE A 550 22.88 -13.00 -2.51
N GLU A 551 23.22 -14.28 -2.37
CA GLU A 551 24.36 -14.85 -3.06
C GLU A 551 23.94 -15.45 -4.40
N LEU A 552 24.52 -14.91 -5.47
CA LEU A 552 24.53 -15.58 -6.76
C LEU A 552 25.37 -16.85 -6.61
N LYS A 553 24.76 -18.01 -6.90
CA LYS A 553 25.48 -19.28 -6.84
C LYS A 553 26.45 -19.28 -8.01
N ASN A 554 27.75 -19.14 -7.73
CA ASN A 554 28.79 -19.54 -8.67
C ASN A 554 28.50 -20.99 -9.06
N GLN A 555 28.04 -21.25 -10.28
CA GLN A 555 27.88 -22.62 -10.75
C GLN A 555 29.25 -23.26 -10.92
N GLN A 556 29.75 -23.88 -9.85
CA GLN A 556 30.18 -25.26 -9.98
C GLN A 556 28.96 -26.12 -9.70
N LEU A 557 28.09 -26.26 -10.70
CA LEU A 557 27.36 -27.51 -10.86
C LEU A 557 28.42 -28.54 -11.21
N THR A 558 29.08 -29.08 -10.17
CA THR A 558 29.81 -30.34 -10.30
C THR A 558 28.81 -31.32 -10.88
N SER A 559 29.18 -31.86 -12.04
CA SER A 559 28.56 -33.03 -12.64
C SER A 559 28.20 -34.02 -11.54
N ILE A 560 26.90 -34.19 -11.26
CA ILE A 560 26.41 -35.37 -10.56
C ILE A 560 26.50 -36.49 -11.59
N THR A 561 27.70 -36.99 -11.78
CA THR A 561 27.98 -38.33 -12.28
C THR A 561 28.30 -39.17 -11.07
N ASN A 562 27.34 -39.98 -10.65
CA ASN A 562 27.50 -41.39 -10.31
C ASN A 562 26.13 -42.04 -10.14
#